data_AF-A0A6H1LDP5-F1
#
_entry.id   AF-A0A6H1LDP5-F1
#
_cell.length_a   1.000
_cell.length_b   1.000
_cell.length_c   1.000
_cell.angle_alpha   90.00
_cell.angle_beta   90.00
_cell.angle_gamma   90.00
#
_symmetry.space_group_name_H-M   'P 1'
#
loop_
_entity.id
_entity.type
_entity.pdbx_description
1 polymer ?
#
loop_
_entity_poly.entity_id
_entity_poly.type
_entity_poly.pdbx_seq_one_letter_code
_entity_poly.pdbx_strand_id
1 'polypeptide(L)'
;MPVDRQGNWLTTTDDIAGRILAWATALRDWSLANPQGFRLIYGDPVPGYQSPEGGPAPEAAKRACLGLTGLAAAAWPYAKTTQGGDHAWEDFAPELVDTVRRDNPDMPPAGLALALCLWGHMHGLVALEVYGHLGPQSLRPDELYHAEIRDLIRSLRLPASSDDSTLST
;
A
#
# COMPACT_ATOMS: atom_id res chain seq x y z
N MET A 1 -18.00 -9.48 14.88
CA MET A 1 -17.63 -9.48 13.45
C MET A 1 -18.40 -10.60 12.78
N PRO A 2 -19.17 -10.33 11.70
CA PRO A 2 -20.06 -11.34 11.14
C PRO A 2 -19.28 -12.35 10.29
N VAL A 3 -19.74 -13.60 10.35
CA VAL A 3 -19.20 -14.76 9.63
C VAL A 3 -20.36 -15.30 8.79
N ASP A 4 -20.10 -15.75 7.57
CA ASP A 4 -21.17 -16.32 6.74
C ASP A 4 -21.65 -17.69 7.28
N ARG A 5 -22.72 -18.23 6.67
CA ARG A 5 -23.29 -19.54 7.07
C ARG A 5 -22.34 -20.72 6.90
N GLN A 6 -21.18 -20.54 6.26
CA GLN A 6 -20.17 -21.56 5.99
C GLN A 6 -18.92 -21.39 6.86
N GLY A 7 -18.90 -20.42 7.77
CA GLY A 7 -17.75 -20.19 8.66
C GLY A 7 -16.64 -19.37 8.00
N ASN A 8 -16.88 -18.82 6.81
CA ASN A 8 -15.93 -17.97 6.12
C ASN A 8 -16.10 -16.51 6.55
N TRP A 9 -14.96 -15.86 6.74
CA TRP A 9 -14.90 -14.42 6.97
C TRP A 9 -15.37 -13.69 5.72
N LEU A 10 -16.34 -12.79 5.85
CA LEU A 10 -16.79 -11.90 4.78
C LEU A 10 -15.72 -10.84 4.52
N THR A 11 -14.65 -11.18 3.79
CA THR A 11 -13.84 -10.20 3.07
C THR A 11 -14.40 -10.11 1.67
N THR A 12 -15.41 -9.27 1.46
CA THR A 12 -15.86 -8.94 0.11
C THR A 12 -14.69 -8.35 -0.65
N THR A 13 -14.35 -8.96 -1.79
CA THR A 13 -13.33 -8.50 -2.75
C THR A 13 -13.53 -7.06 -3.23
N ASP A 14 -14.71 -6.48 -2.95
CA ASP A 14 -15.17 -5.14 -3.35
C ASP A 14 -14.74 -3.97 -2.45
N ASP A 15 -14.14 -4.20 -1.27
CA ASP A 15 -13.75 -3.10 -0.39
C ASP A 15 -12.30 -2.62 -0.65
N ILE A 16 -12.13 -1.68 -1.59
CA ILE A 16 -10.83 -1.07 -1.90
C ILE A 16 -10.23 -0.38 -0.66
N ALA A 17 -11.05 0.33 0.11
CA ALA A 17 -10.60 1.05 1.30
C ALA A 17 -10.12 0.08 2.38
N GLY A 18 -10.89 -0.97 2.65
CA GLY A 18 -10.52 -2.05 3.57
C GLY A 18 -9.25 -2.78 3.14
N ARG A 19 -9.04 -3.00 1.84
CA ARG A 19 -7.80 -3.61 1.32
C ARG A 19 -6.58 -2.71 1.51
N ILE A 20 -6.70 -1.40 1.28
CA ILE A 20 -5.62 -0.43 1.55
C ILE A 20 -5.27 -0.43 3.03
N LEU A 21 -6.29 -0.37 3.90
CA LEU A 21 -6.11 -0.40 5.35
C LEU A 21 -5.43 -1.70 5.79
N ALA A 22 -5.92 -2.85 5.32
CA ALA A 22 -5.35 -4.15 5.65
C ALA A 22 -3.88 -4.28 5.21
N TRP A 23 -3.54 -3.75 4.02
CA TRP A 23 -2.16 -3.74 3.53
C TRP A 23 -1.25 -2.88 4.42
N ALA A 24 -1.70 -1.67 4.76
CA ALA A 24 -0.96 -0.76 5.62
C ALA A 24 -0.75 -1.36 7.03
N THR A 25 -1.81 -1.90 7.63
CA THR A 25 -1.75 -2.58 8.93
C THR A 25 -0.79 -3.76 8.90
N ALA A 26 -0.88 -4.62 7.88
CA ALA A 26 0.02 -5.77 7.73
C ALA A 26 1.49 -5.35 7.58
N LEU A 27 1.77 -4.30 6.79
CA LEU A 27 3.11 -3.73 6.66
C LEU A 27 3.63 -3.26 8.02
N ARG A 28 2.85 -2.48 8.76
CA ARG A 28 3.26 -1.95 10.07
C ARG A 28 3.52 -3.07 11.06
N ASP A 29 2.58 -4.01 11.20
CA ASP A 29 2.67 -5.11 12.16
C ASP A 29 3.89 -5.97 11.88
N TRP A 30 4.14 -6.31 10.62
CA TRP A 30 5.34 -7.05 10.23
C TRP A 30 6.62 -6.27 10.56
N SER A 31 6.65 -4.97 10.25
CA SER A 31 7.84 -4.12 10.42
C SER A 31 8.24 -3.96 11.88
N LEU A 32 7.26 -3.81 12.77
CA LEU A 32 7.50 -3.69 14.21
C LEU A 32 7.82 -5.02 14.87
N ALA A 33 7.27 -6.13 14.36
CA ALA A 33 7.66 -7.47 14.80
C ALA A 33 9.05 -7.89 14.28
N ASN A 34 9.49 -7.33 13.15
CA ASN A 34 10.73 -7.70 12.47
C ASN A 34 11.62 -6.47 12.15
N PRO A 35 12.03 -5.67 13.15
CA PRO A 35 12.72 -4.40 12.89
C PRO A 35 14.06 -4.58 12.16
N GLN A 36 14.78 -5.69 12.40
CA GLN A 36 16.01 -5.98 11.65
C GLN A 36 15.72 -6.40 10.20
N GLY A 37 14.62 -7.10 9.96
CA GLY A 37 14.17 -7.42 8.60
C GLY A 37 13.78 -6.17 7.84
N PHE A 38 13.04 -5.26 8.48
CA PHE A 38 12.72 -3.96 7.90
C PHE A 38 13.97 -3.16 7.54
N ARG A 39 14.94 -3.05 8.46
CA ARG A 39 16.22 -2.35 8.21
C ARG A 39 17.07 -3.01 7.12
N LEU A 40 17.01 -4.33 6.98
CA LEU A 40 17.70 -5.04 5.91
C LEU A 40 17.10 -4.70 4.53
N ILE A 41 15.78 -4.52 4.45
CA ILE A 41 15.09 -4.25 3.19
C ILE A 41 15.08 -2.76 2.84
N TYR A 42 14.85 -1.88 3.82
CA TYR A 42 14.59 -0.45 3.62
C TYR A 42 15.65 0.47 4.25
N GLY A 43 16.70 -0.08 4.85
CA GLY A 43 17.81 0.69 5.39
C GLY A 43 18.95 0.88 4.39
N ASP A 44 20.12 1.23 4.92
CA ASP A 44 21.29 1.44 4.09
C ASP A 44 21.68 0.16 3.34
N PRO A 45 21.93 0.26 2.02
CA PRO A 45 22.41 -0.88 1.25
C PRO A 45 23.70 -1.44 1.85
N VAL A 46 23.80 -2.77 1.93
CA VAL A 46 25.02 -3.42 2.41
C VAL A 46 26.15 -3.23 1.38
N PRO A 47 27.28 -2.60 1.76
CA PRO A 47 28.37 -2.35 0.82
C PRO A 47 28.88 -3.63 0.16
N GLY A 48 28.92 -3.64 -1.18
CA GLY A 48 29.38 -4.79 -1.96
C GLY A 48 28.40 -5.97 -2.05
N TYR A 49 27.23 -5.89 -1.41
CA TYR A 49 26.19 -6.89 -1.57
C TYR A 49 25.46 -6.70 -2.90
N GLN A 50 25.37 -7.77 -3.68
CA GLN A 50 24.50 -7.86 -4.85
C GLN A 50 23.48 -8.96 -4.58
N SER A 51 22.19 -8.63 -4.68
CA SER A 51 21.15 -9.65 -4.58
C SER A 51 21.33 -10.63 -5.74
N PRO A 52 21.39 -11.94 -5.47
CA PRO A 52 21.37 -12.95 -6.53
C PRO A 52 20.14 -12.76 -7.42
N GLU A 53 20.31 -13.03 -8.72
CA GLU A 53 19.18 -13.09 -9.64
C GLU A 53 18.28 -14.28 -9.29
N GLY A 54 16.98 -14.01 -9.21
CA GLY A 54 15.99 -15.01 -8.79
C GLY A 54 16.05 -15.33 -7.29
N GLY A 55 15.01 -16.03 -6.82
CA GLY A 55 14.91 -16.46 -5.43
C GLY A 55 13.95 -15.64 -4.57
N PRO A 56 13.89 -15.91 -3.26
CA PRO A 56 12.79 -15.45 -2.41
C PRO A 56 12.66 -13.92 -2.29
N ALA A 57 13.79 -13.20 -2.29
CA ALA A 57 13.82 -11.74 -2.14
C ALA A 57 13.25 -10.99 -3.36
N PRO A 58 13.78 -11.18 -4.59
CA PRO A 58 13.19 -10.54 -5.78
C PRO A 58 11.73 -10.98 -6.01
N GLU A 59 11.37 -12.23 -5.71
CA GLU A 59 9.97 -12.66 -5.81
C GLU A 59 9.06 -12.00 -4.77
N ALA A 60 9.54 -11.77 -3.55
CA ALA A 60 8.80 -11.01 -2.55
C ALA A 60 8.62 -9.55 -2.97
N ALA A 61 9.67 -8.90 -3.48
CA ALA A 61 9.61 -7.54 -4.00
C ALA A 61 8.61 -7.42 -5.15
N LYS A 62 8.61 -8.38 -6.08
CA LYS A 62 7.65 -8.46 -7.18
C LYS A 62 6.21 -8.59 -6.67
N ARG A 63 5.94 -9.49 -5.71
CA ARG A 63 4.60 -9.63 -5.12
C ARG A 63 4.12 -8.35 -4.42
N ALA A 64 5.02 -7.65 -3.71
CA ALA A 64 4.69 -6.39 -3.07
C ALA A 64 4.36 -5.30 -4.10
N CYS A 65 5.15 -5.20 -5.18
CA CYS A 65 4.90 -4.29 -6.29
C CYS A 65 3.55 -4.56 -6.97
N LEU A 66 3.25 -5.83 -7.25
CA LEU A 66 1.96 -6.25 -7.84
C LEU A 66 0.78 -5.90 -6.95
N GLY A 67 0.87 -6.17 -5.64
CA GLY A 67 -0.21 -5.85 -4.71
C GLY A 67 -0.47 -4.35 -4.61
N LEU A 68 0.59 -3.55 -4.50
CA LEU A 68 0.50 -2.10 -4.44
C LEU A 68 -0.07 -1.49 -5.73
N THR A 69 0.45 -1.88 -6.90
CA THR A 69 -0.03 -1.39 -8.19
C THR A 69 -1.48 -1.83 -8.45
N GLY A 70 -1.87 -3.03 -8.02
CA GLY A 70 -3.26 -3.48 -8.06
C GLY A 70 -4.21 -2.69 -7.15
N LEU A 71 -3.75 -2.24 -5.98
CA LEU A 71 -4.53 -1.32 -5.12
C LEU A 71 -4.71 0.04 -5.78
N ALA A 72 -3.64 0.60 -6.34
CA ALA A 72 -3.68 1.87 -7.05
C ALA A 72 -4.58 1.79 -8.30
N ALA A 73 -4.47 0.72 -9.09
CA ALA A 73 -5.31 0.49 -10.26
C ALA A 73 -6.80 0.40 -9.89
N ALA A 74 -7.13 -0.28 -8.79
CA ALA A 74 -8.51 -0.37 -8.31
C ALA A 74 -9.04 0.99 -7.81
N ALA A 75 -8.20 1.79 -7.14
CA ALA A 75 -8.58 3.12 -6.65
C ALA A 75 -8.64 4.20 -7.74
N TRP A 76 -7.86 4.04 -8.81
CA TRP A 76 -7.64 5.08 -9.83
C TRP A 76 -8.92 5.65 -10.48
N PRO A 77 -9.94 4.85 -10.86
CA PRO A 77 -11.16 5.38 -11.46
C PRO A 77 -11.87 6.44 -10.59
N TYR A 78 -11.73 6.33 -9.27
CA TYR A 78 -12.30 7.25 -8.29
C TYR A 78 -11.32 8.39 -7.96
N ALA A 79 -10.06 8.03 -7.77
CA ALA A 79 -9.00 8.94 -7.34
C ALA A 79 -8.59 9.95 -8.43
N LYS A 80 -8.77 9.66 -9.73
CA LYS A 80 -8.29 10.52 -10.85
C LYS A 80 -8.73 11.99 -10.81
N THR A 81 -9.78 12.32 -10.04
CA THR A 81 -10.30 13.69 -9.90
C THR A 81 -9.64 14.48 -8.78
N THR A 82 -9.02 13.79 -7.81
CA THR A 82 -8.36 14.39 -6.64
C THR A 82 -6.86 14.12 -6.61
N GLN A 83 -6.46 12.95 -7.09
CA GLN A 83 -5.09 12.51 -7.28
C GLN A 83 -4.80 12.71 -8.77
N GLY A 84 -4.10 13.79 -9.08
CA GLY A 84 -3.76 14.19 -10.42
C GLY A 84 -2.33 14.70 -10.48
N GLY A 85 -1.82 14.80 -11.70
CA GLY A 85 -0.47 15.25 -11.99
C GLY A 85 -0.19 15.04 -13.47
N ASP A 86 0.59 15.93 -14.05
CA ASP A 86 1.08 15.75 -15.43
C ASP A 86 2.29 14.83 -15.36
N HIS A 87 2.02 13.52 -15.41
CA HIS A 87 3.03 12.47 -15.37
C HIS A 87 3.13 11.80 -16.73
N ALA A 88 4.36 11.59 -17.18
CA ALA A 88 4.69 10.85 -18.38
C ALA A 88 5.27 9.48 -18.01
N TRP A 89 5.25 8.52 -18.94
CA TRP A 89 5.85 7.21 -18.67
C TRP A 89 7.36 7.30 -18.48
N GLU A 90 7.97 8.31 -19.12
CA GLU A 90 9.39 8.64 -19.10
C GLU A 90 9.87 9.13 -17.72
N ASP A 91 8.95 9.48 -16.82
CA ASP A 91 9.26 9.86 -15.44
C ASP A 91 9.61 8.65 -14.55
N PHE A 92 9.35 7.43 -15.01
CA PHE A 92 9.50 6.20 -14.24
C PHE A 92 10.57 5.27 -14.81
N ALA A 93 11.10 4.39 -13.96
CA ALA A 93 12.07 3.38 -14.39
C ALA A 93 11.46 2.45 -15.46
N PRO A 94 12.15 2.17 -16.60
CA PRO A 94 11.61 1.36 -17.69
C PRO A 94 11.10 -0.02 -17.25
N GLU A 95 11.83 -0.68 -16.34
CA GLU A 95 11.48 -2.02 -15.85
C GLU A 95 10.18 -2.00 -15.03
N LEU A 96 9.94 -0.91 -14.29
CA LEU A 96 8.69 -0.70 -13.56
C LEU A 96 7.54 -0.45 -14.53
N VAL A 97 7.75 0.38 -15.55
CA VAL A 97 6.75 0.65 -16.59
C VAL A 97 6.35 -0.62 -17.34
N ASP A 98 7.32 -1.45 -17.72
CA ASP A 98 7.09 -2.72 -18.42
C ASP A 98 6.31 -3.72 -17.57
N THR A 99 6.57 -3.74 -16.26
CA THR A 99 5.83 -4.57 -15.30
C THR A 99 4.39 -4.07 -15.18
N VAL A 100 4.22 -2.76 -14.95
CA VAL A 100 2.90 -2.13 -14.80
C VAL A 100 2.02 -2.30 -16.03
N ARG A 101 2.56 -2.08 -17.23
CA ARG A 101 1.80 -2.25 -18.48
C ARG A 101 1.37 -3.69 -18.72
N ARG A 102 2.12 -4.66 -18.23
CA ARG A 102 1.80 -6.09 -18.34
C ARG A 102 0.67 -6.49 -17.39
N ASP A 103 0.74 -6.01 -16.15
CA ASP A 103 -0.13 -6.49 -15.07
C ASP A 103 -1.36 -5.58 -14.85
N ASN A 104 -1.28 -4.30 -15.24
CA ASN A 104 -2.34 -3.29 -15.14
C ASN A 104 -2.37 -2.42 -16.42
N PRO A 105 -2.73 -2.98 -17.59
CA PRO A 105 -2.57 -2.33 -18.90
C PRO A 105 -3.34 -1.01 -19.06
N ASP A 106 -4.47 -0.87 -18.35
CA ASP A 106 -5.31 0.33 -18.41
C ASP A 106 -4.89 1.43 -17.42
N MET A 107 -3.86 1.18 -16.60
CA MET A 107 -3.39 2.15 -15.62
C MET A 107 -2.56 3.24 -16.32
N PRO A 108 -2.92 4.54 -16.21
CA PRO A 108 -2.14 5.63 -16.77
C PRO A 108 -0.90 5.95 -15.88
N PRO A 109 0.05 6.79 -16.37
CA PRO A 109 1.22 7.18 -15.58
C PRO A 109 0.86 7.79 -14.22
N ALA A 110 -0.21 8.58 -14.15
CA ALA A 110 -0.70 9.15 -12.90
C ALA A 110 -1.23 8.09 -11.91
N GLY A 111 -1.73 6.95 -12.39
CA GLY A 111 -2.07 5.81 -11.53
C GLY A 111 -0.83 5.11 -10.95
N LEU A 112 0.26 5.05 -11.72
CA LEU A 112 1.55 4.58 -11.21
C LEU A 112 2.14 5.56 -10.18
N ALA A 113 2.05 6.86 -10.42
CA ALA A 113 2.42 7.88 -9.43
C ALA A 113 1.65 7.68 -8.12
N LEU A 114 0.33 7.46 -8.22
CA LEU A 114 -0.51 7.15 -7.05
C LEU A 114 -0.01 5.90 -6.31
N ALA A 115 0.37 4.83 -7.02
CA ALA A 115 0.93 3.63 -6.38
C ALA A 115 2.18 3.96 -5.54
N LEU A 116 3.10 4.77 -6.07
CA LEU A 116 4.31 5.19 -5.35
C LEU A 116 3.98 6.11 -4.17
N CYS A 117 2.98 6.99 -4.29
CA CYS A 117 2.50 7.81 -3.18
C CYS A 117 1.91 6.93 -2.06
N LEU A 118 1.03 5.97 -2.40
CA LEU A 118 0.47 5.02 -1.44
C LEU A 118 1.59 4.29 -0.69
N TRP A 119 2.63 3.84 -1.41
CA TRP A 119 3.80 3.19 -0.83
C TRP A 119 4.52 4.11 0.16
N GLY A 120 4.82 5.35 -0.23
CA GLY A 120 5.47 6.33 0.63
C GLY A 120 4.69 6.62 1.92
N HIS A 121 3.38 6.86 1.81
CA HIS A 121 2.51 7.09 2.97
C HIS A 121 2.48 5.88 3.91
N MET A 122 2.40 4.66 3.37
CA MET A 122 2.40 3.44 4.18
C MET A 122 3.72 3.21 4.92
N HIS A 123 4.85 3.65 4.38
CA HIS A 123 6.19 3.42 4.95
C HIS A 123 6.66 4.54 5.89
N GLY A 124 6.25 5.79 5.67
CA GLY A 124 6.85 6.96 6.35
C GLY A 124 6.83 6.87 7.88
N LEU A 125 5.65 6.75 8.48
CA LEU A 125 5.51 6.63 9.94
C LEU A 125 6.11 5.32 10.47
N VAL A 126 6.00 4.22 9.71
CA VAL A 126 6.59 2.92 10.08
C VAL A 126 8.11 3.01 10.17
N ALA A 127 8.76 3.67 9.21
CA ALA A 127 10.20 3.90 9.22
C ALA A 127 10.58 4.76 10.44
N LEU A 128 9.89 5.88 10.67
CA LEU A 128 10.15 6.72 11.85
C LEU A 128 10.02 5.93 13.16
N GLU A 129 9.07 5.01 13.26
CA GLU A 129 8.90 4.15 14.42
C GLU A 129 10.02 3.11 14.56
N VAL A 130 10.35 2.38 13.49
CA VAL A 130 11.41 1.36 13.48
C VAL A 130 12.81 1.94 13.74
N TYR A 131 13.08 3.15 13.26
CA TYR A 131 14.34 3.87 13.51
C TYR A 131 14.34 4.65 14.84
N GLY A 132 13.24 4.62 15.60
CA GLY A 132 13.18 5.21 16.95
C GLY A 132 12.97 6.73 16.97
N HIS A 133 12.62 7.34 15.85
CA HIS A 133 12.35 8.78 15.74
C HIS A 133 10.92 9.13 16.16
N LEU A 134 9.97 8.20 16.12
CA LEU A 134 8.57 8.47 16.44
C LEU A 134 8.25 8.41 17.94
N GLY A 135 8.91 7.52 18.68
CA GLY A 135 8.66 7.31 20.12
C GLY A 135 8.81 8.56 21.00
N PRO A 136 9.84 9.41 20.80
CA PRO A 136 9.97 10.68 21.51
C PRO A 136 8.84 11.68 21.24
N GLN A 137 8.13 11.54 20.12
CA GLN A 137 7.13 12.51 19.64
C GLN A 137 5.69 12.09 19.91
N SER A 138 5.42 10.78 20.00
CA SER A 138 4.06 10.25 20.16
C SER A 138 4.01 9.12 21.18
N LEU A 139 3.08 9.25 22.13
CA LEU A 139 2.75 8.19 23.08
C LEU A 139 1.78 7.14 22.50
N ARG A 140 1.20 7.40 21.32
CA ARG A 140 0.26 6.50 20.61
C ARG A 140 0.58 6.48 19.10
N PRO A 141 1.72 5.89 18.70
CA PRO A 141 2.14 5.87 17.30
C PRO A 141 1.21 5.04 16.40
N ASP A 142 0.53 4.04 16.97
CA ASP A 142 -0.48 3.23 16.30
C ASP A 142 -1.70 4.06 15.90
N GLU A 143 -2.24 4.90 16.79
CA GLU A 143 -3.39 5.77 16.48
C GLU A 143 -3.05 6.78 15.39
N LEU A 144 -1.84 7.34 15.43
CA LEU A 144 -1.33 8.25 14.41
C LEU A 144 -1.24 7.56 13.05
N TYR A 145 -0.70 6.33 13.00
CA TYR A 145 -0.62 5.56 11.77
C TYR A 145 -2.00 5.29 11.17
N HIS A 146 -2.96 4.82 11.98
CA HIS A 146 -4.31 4.56 11.49
C HIS A 146 -5.02 5.84 11.05
N ALA A 147 -4.74 7.00 11.68
CA ALA A 147 -5.28 8.28 11.24
C ALA A 147 -4.74 8.67 9.85
N GLU A 148 -3.43 8.58 9.64
CA GLU A 148 -2.77 8.85 8.35
C GLU A 148 -3.35 7.98 7.23
N ILE A 149 -3.49 6.67 7.45
CA ILE A 149 -4.04 5.76 6.44
C ILE A 149 -5.53 6.06 6.17
N ARG A 150 -6.31 6.43 7.19
CA ARG A 150 -7.71 6.83 7.00
C ARG A 150 -7.82 8.14 6.20
N ASP A 151 -6.95 9.10 6.43
CA ASP A 151 -6.93 10.36 5.69
C ASP A 151 -6.49 10.15 4.24
N LEU A 152 -5.50 9.30 4.01
CA LEU A 152 -5.12 8.84 2.68
C LEU A 152 -6.31 8.20 1.96
N ILE A 153 -7.00 7.24 2.57
CA ILE A 153 -8.20 6.60 2.00
C ILE A 153 -9.29 7.63 1.66
N ARG A 154 -9.57 8.59 2.55
CA ARG A 154 -10.54 9.67 2.29
C ARG A 154 -10.15 10.53 1.09
N SER A 155 -8.86 10.77 0.90
CA SER A 155 -8.34 11.57 -0.23
C SER A 155 -8.58 10.91 -1.60
N LEU A 156 -8.78 9.58 -1.63
CA LEU A 156 -9.05 8.80 -2.85
C LEU A 156 -10.51 8.86 -3.29
N ARG A 157 -11.42 9.40 -2.46
CA ARG A 157 -12.86 9.53 -2.76
C ARG A 157 -13.53 8.21 -3.16
N LEU A 158 -13.11 7.12 -2.52
CA LEU A 158 -13.70 5.80 -2.74
C LEU A 158 -15.18 5.78 -2.32
N PRO A 159 -16.04 5.02 -3.02
CA PRO A 159 -17.43 4.85 -2.63
C PRO A 159 -17.53 4.14 -1.27
N ALA A 160 -18.60 4.42 -0.52
CA ALA A 160 -18.91 3.64 0.68
C ALA A 160 -19.16 2.17 0.28
N SER A 161 -18.72 1.22 1.12
CA SER A 161 -18.97 -0.19 0.88
C SER A 161 -20.48 -0.46 0.83
N SER A 162 -20.89 -1.31 -0.10
CA SER A 162 -22.30 -1.59 -0.45
C SER A 162 -23.17 -2.12 0.70
N ASP A 163 -22.57 -2.46 1.85
CA ASP A 163 -23.27 -3.00 3.02
C ASP A 163 -24.13 -1.97 3.77
N ASP A 164 -23.89 -0.66 3.58
CA ASP A 164 -24.67 0.39 4.26
C ASP A 164 -26.08 0.60 3.65
N SER A 165 -26.36 -0.03 2.50
CA SER A 165 -27.64 0.14 1.78
C SER A 165 -28.75 -0.83 2.22
N THR A 166 -28.50 -1.74 3.16
CA THR A 166 -29.49 -2.75 3.60
C THR A 166 -30.10 -2.53 4.99
N LEU A 167 -29.71 -1.46 5.69
CA LEU A 167 -30.19 -1.17 7.06
C LEU A 167 -31.23 -0.06 7.16
N SER A 168 -31.82 0.38 6.05
CA SER A 168 -32.97 1.30 6.04
C SER A 168 -34.11 0.74 5.20
N THR A 169 -34.90 -0.17 5.76
CA THR A 169 -36.30 -0.39 5.37
C THR A 169 -37.10 -0.83 6.58
#